data_AF-A0A2T0ADZ6-F1
#
_entry.id   AF-A0A2T0ADZ6-F1
#
_cell.length_a   1.000
_cell.length_b   1.000
_cell.length_c   1.000
_cell.angle_alpha   90.00
_cell.angle_beta   90.00
_cell.angle_gamma   90.00
#
_symmetry.space_group_name_H-M   'P 1'
#
loop_
_entity.id
_entity.type
_entity.pdbx_description
1 polymer ?
#
loop_
_entity_poly.entity_id
_entity_poly.type
_entity_poly.pdbx_seq_one_letter_code
_entity_poly.pdbx_strand_id
1 'polypeptide(L)'
;MASSLSPACNAPKHHYDTCFNHWLKSYLTLIAPPLSNPSDTPAGMKEREKRNKAIEEKKQELETNCGAAYKDYQNCLRTAIQGIEDLPELLDTARREEPLDGWGGIKVATEDDLKR
;
A
#
# COMPACT_ATOMS: atom_id res chain seq x y z
N MET A 1 -13.64 -0.72 15.16
CA MET A 1 -12.87 -0.07 14.08
C MET A 1 -12.39 1.29 14.57
N ALA A 2 -11.23 1.75 14.12
CA ALA A 2 -10.71 3.07 14.51
C ALA A 2 -11.53 4.19 13.83
N SER A 3 -11.71 5.31 14.55
CA SER A 3 -12.32 6.52 13.98
C SER A 3 -11.35 7.22 13.01
N SER A 4 -11.90 7.94 12.04
CA SER A 4 -11.19 8.85 11.15
C SER A 4 -11.00 10.22 11.81
N LEU A 5 -10.16 11.06 11.19
CA LEU A 5 -9.94 12.46 11.58
C LEU A 5 -11.24 13.27 11.60
N SER A 6 -12.11 13.03 10.62
CA SER A 6 -13.46 13.59 10.58
C SER A 6 -14.50 12.48 10.75
N PRO A 7 -15.52 12.64 11.63
CA PRO A 7 -16.57 11.65 11.81
C PRO A 7 -17.32 11.28 10.52
N ALA A 8 -17.47 12.23 9.60
CA ALA A 8 -18.11 12.00 8.30
C ALA A 8 -17.36 10.96 7.45
N CYS A 9 -16.04 10.80 7.67
CA CYS A 9 -15.21 9.85 6.93
C CYS A 9 -15.13 8.47 7.60
N ASN A 10 -15.85 8.22 8.71
CA ASN A 10 -15.81 6.92 9.40
C ASN A 10 -16.37 5.79 8.54
N ALA A 11 -17.54 5.98 7.92
CA ALA A 11 -18.18 4.95 7.10
C ALA A 11 -17.30 4.52 5.90
N PRO A 12 -16.81 5.44 5.04
CA PRO A 12 -15.93 5.04 3.94
C PRO A 12 -14.59 4.46 4.43
N LYS A 13 -14.05 4.95 5.56
CA LYS A 13 -12.87 4.36 6.20
C LYS A 13 -13.09 2.90 6.57
N HIS A 14 -14.18 2.60 7.30
CA HIS A 14 -14.45 1.24 7.77
C HIS A 14 -14.70 0.29 6.59
N HIS A 15 -15.33 0.77 5.53
CA HIS A 15 -15.53 0.01 4.30
C HIS A 15 -14.19 -0.34 3.63
N TYR A 16 -13.32 0.65 3.41
CA TYR A 16 -11.99 0.43 2.85
C TYR A 16 -11.13 -0.47 3.74
N ASP A 17 -11.02 -0.17 5.04
CA ASP A 17 -10.19 -0.91 5.99
C ASP A 17 -10.62 -2.39 6.04
N THR A 18 -11.93 -2.68 5.97
CA THR A 18 -12.42 -4.08 5.94
C THR A 18 -11.96 -4.80 4.67
N CYS A 19 -12.12 -4.17 3.50
CA CYS A 19 -11.69 -4.73 2.22
C CYS A 19 -10.17 -4.95 2.19
N PHE A 20 -9.41 -3.91 2.52
CA PHE A 20 -7.96 -3.92 2.54
C PHE A 20 -7.42 -4.96 3.52
N ASN A 21 -7.95 -5.04 4.74
CA ASN A 21 -7.44 -6.02 5.73
C ASN A 21 -7.71 -7.47 5.30
N HIS A 22 -8.80 -7.75 4.59
CA HIS A 22 -9.04 -9.07 4.02
C HIS A 22 -8.01 -9.38 2.92
N TRP A 23 -7.84 -8.46 1.97
CA TRP A 23 -6.84 -8.59 0.91
C TRP A 23 -5.42 -8.74 1.48
N LEU A 24 -5.02 -7.90 2.44
CA LEU A 24 -3.68 -7.83 3.02
C LEU A 24 -3.28 -9.15 3.65
N LYS A 25 -4.20 -9.83 4.36
CA LYS A 25 -3.92 -11.17 4.91
C LYS A 25 -3.50 -12.14 3.82
N SER A 26 -4.24 -12.20 2.71
CA SER A 26 -3.90 -13.08 1.58
C SER A 26 -2.57 -12.67 0.91
N TYR A 27 -2.34 -11.37 0.77
CA TYR A 27 -1.10 -10.84 0.20
C TYR A 27 0.12 -11.19 1.06
N LEU A 28 0.04 -11.03 2.38
CA LEU A 28 1.12 -11.36 3.29
C LEU A 28 1.46 -12.85 3.25
N THR A 29 0.47 -13.75 3.14
CA THR A 29 0.73 -15.19 2.99
C THR A 29 1.49 -15.54 1.70
N LEU A 30 1.38 -14.70 0.66
CA LEU A 30 2.10 -14.87 -0.59
C LEU A 30 3.55 -14.40 -0.51
N ILE A 31 3.82 -13.29 0.19
CA ILE A 31 5.13 -12.63 0.17
C ILE A 31 6.04 -12.99 1.35
N ALA A 32 5.47 -13.35 2.51
CA ALA A 32 6.24 -13.55 3.74
C ALA A 32 7.12 -14.82 3.75
N PRO A 33 6.70 -15.97 3.18
CA PRO A 33 7.55 -17.15 3.16
C PRO A 33 8.81 -16.91 2.31
N PRO A 34 10.00 -17.41 2.69
CA PRO A 34 11.17 -17.37 1.80
C PRO A 34 10.93 -18.19 0.52
N LEU A 35 11.81 -18.05 -0.47
CA LEU A 35 11.81 -18.98 -1.60
C LEU A 35 12.20 -20.38 -1.10
N SER A 36 11.55 -21.39 -1.65
CA SER A 36 11.84 -22.80 -1.33
C SER A 36 13.16 -23.26 -1.96
N ASN A 37 13.56 -22.61 -3.06
CA ASN A 37 14.80 -22.88 -3.78
C ASN A 37 15.74 -21.64 -3.75
N PRO A 38 17.06 -21.84 -3.79
CA PRO A 38 18.01 -20.74 -3.94
C PRO A 38 17.71 -19.90 -5.19
N SER A 39 17.75 -18.58 -5.05
CA SER A 39 17.23 -17.63 -6.04
C SER A 39 17.94 -17.63 -7.39
N ASP A 40 19.18 -18.10 -7.42
CA ASP A 40 20.08 -18.19 -8.57
C ASP A 40 19.93 -19.50 -9.35
N THR A 41 19.16 -20.46 -8.84
CA THR A 41 18.87 -21.72 -9.54
C THR A 41 17.72 -21.56 -10.54
N PRO A 42 17.66 -22.38 -11.61
CA PRO A 42 16.51 -22.40 -12.52
C PRO A 42 15.16 -22.63 -11.80
N ALA A 43 15.14 -23.46 -10.77
CA ALA A 43 13.96 -23.71 -9.95
C ALA A 43 13.55 -22.46 -9.14
N GLY A 44 14.52 -21.78 -8.51
CA GLY A 44 14.28 -20.53 -7.78
C GLY A 44 13.86 -19.36 -8.68
N MET A 45 14.43 -19.25 -9.88
CA MET A 45 13.99 -18.26 -10.88
C MET A 45 12.52 -18.48 -11.28
N LYS A 46 12.13 -19.73 -11.56
CA LYS A 46 10.73 -20.07 -11.89
C LYS A 46 9.77 -19.84 -10.71
N GLU A 47 10.21 -20.15 -9.48
CA GLU A 47 9.43 -19.87 -8.27
C GLU A 47 9.20 -18.36 -8.09
N ARG A 48 10.26 -17.55 -8.28
CA ARG A 48 10.19 -16.09 -8.22
C ARG A 48 9.25 -15.53 -9.28
N GLU A 49 9.37 -15.98 -10.53
CA GLU A 49 8.50 -15.54 -11.62
C GLU A 49 7.02 -15.83 -11.32
N LYS A 50 6.72 -17.06 -10.84
CA LYS A 50 5.36 -17.42 -10.42
C LYS A 50 4.86 -16.53 -9.29
N ARG A 51 5.71 -16.24 -8.31
CA ARG A 51 5.36 -15.37 -7.18
C ARG A 51 5.12 -13.93 -7.64
N ASN A 52 5.97 -13.39 -8.51
CA ASN A 52 5.81 -12.05 -9.08
C ASN A 52 4.50 -11.92 -9.87
N LYS A 53 4.14 -12.95 -10.65
CA LYS A 53 2.84 -12.98 -11.34
C LYS A 53 1.67 -12.94 -10.35
N ALA A 54 1.71 -13.76 -9.30
CA ALA A 54 0.66 -13.77 -8.28
C ALA A 54 0.60 -12.45 -7.49
N ILE A 55 1.73 -11.77 -7.28
CA ILE A 55 1.80 -10.44 -6.67
C ILE A 55 1.07 -9.43 -7.56
N GLU A 56 1.32 -9.47 -8.87
CA GLU A 56 0.68 -8.56 -9.82
C GLU A 56 -0.84 -8.78 -9.90
N GLU A 57 -1.28 -10.04 -9.94
CA GLU A 57 -2.69 -10.40 -9.84
C GLU A 57 -3.31 -9.87 -8.54
N LYS A 58 -2.60 -9.97 -7.41
CA LYS A 58 -3.07 -9.41 -6.14
C LYS A 58 -3.17 -7.89 -6.15
N LYS A 59 -2.27 -7.17 -6.83
CA LYS A 59 -2.39 -5.71 -6.98
C LYS A 59 -3.65 -5.34 -7.78
N GLN A 60 -3.91 -6.06 -8.87
CA GLN A 60 -5.13 -5.86 -9.67
C GLN A 60 -6.39 -6.17 -8.88
N GLU A 61 -6.37 -7.23 -8.06
CA GLU A 61 -7.46 -7.58 -7.14
C GLU A 61 -7.72 -6.45 -6.14
N LEU A 62 -6.67 -5.86 -5.56
CA LEU A 62 -6.80 -4.74 -4.62
C LEU A 62 -7.48 -3.53 -5.28
N GLU A 63 -7.00 -3.10 -6.45
CA GLU A 63 -7.58 -1.94 -7.13
C GLU A 63 -9.02 -2.21 -7.57
N THR A 64 -9.28 -3.40 -8.12
CA THR A 64 -10.62 -3.79 -8.58
C THR A 64 -11.64 -3.84 -7.44
N ASN A 65 -11.25 -4.42 -6.31
CA ASN A 65 -12.19 -4.71 -5.23
C ASN A 65 -12.26 -3.59 -4.18
N CYS A 66 -11.13 -2.94 -3.89
CA CYS A 66 -11.03 -1.94 -2.83
C CYS A 66 -10.73 -0.52 -3.34
N GLY A 67 -10.37 -0.35 -4.62
CA GLY A 67 -9.93 0.95 -5.16
C GLY A 67 -11.00 2.04 -5.12
N ALA A 68 -12.27 1.69 -5.38
CA ALA A 68 -13.38 2.64 -5.25
C ALA A 68 -13.56 3.10 -3.80
N ALA A 69 -13.64 2.15 -2.85
CA ALA A 69 -13.74 2.44 -1.43
C ALA A 69 -12.56 3.29 -0.91
N TYR A 70 -11.36 3.02 -1.40
CA TYR A 70 -10.17 3.82 -1.10
C TYR A 70 -10.32 5.26 -1.57
N LYS A 71 -10.74 5.47 -2.83
CA LYS A 71 -10.93 6.81 -3.41
C LYS A 71 -11.99 7.60 -2.65
N ASP A 72 -13.10 6.97 -2.28
CA ASP A 72 -14.16 7.60 -1.48
C ASP A 72 -13.65 8.07 -0.11
N TYR A 73 -12.94 7.19 0.60
CA TYR A 73 -12.32 7.54 1.88
C TYR A 73 -11.27 8.65 1.72
N GLN A 74 -10.39 8.52 0.73
CA GLN A 74 -9.31 9.47 0.47
C GLN A 74 -9.86 10.86 0.13
N ASN A 75 -10.91 10.94 -0.68
CA ASN A 75 -11.55 12.20 -1.04
C ASN A 75 -12.18 12.87 0.19
N CYS A 76 -12.93 12.13 1.01
CA CYS A 76 -13.48 12.65 2.26
C CYS A 76 -12.38 13.19 3.19
N LEU A 77 -11.30 12.42 3.35
CA LEU A 77 -10.19 12.79 4.23
C LEU A 77 -9.43 14.02 3.71
N ARG A 78 -9.22 14.15 2.39
CA ARG A 78 -8.56 15.33 1.79
C ARG A 78 -9.33 16.61 2.11
N THR A 79 -10.66 16.60 1.97
CA THR A 79 -11.49 17.75 2.33
C THR A 79 -11.37 18.09 3.82
N ALA A 80 -11.38 17.07 4.69
CA ALA A 80 -11.23 17.29 6.13
C ALA A 80 -9.85 17.87 6.50
N ILE A 81 -8.78 17.39 5.87
CA ILE A 81 -7.41 17.87 6.09
C ILE A 81 -7.27 19.33 5.65
N GLN A 82 -7.82 19.69 4.48
CA GLN A 82 -7.77 21.07 3.96
C GLN A 82 -8.48 22.08 4.86
N GLY A 83 -9.43 21.64 5.69
CA GLY A 83 -10.15 22.50 6.64
C GLY A 83 -9.41 22.76 7.96
N ILE A 84 -8.23 22.18 8.18
CA ILE A 84 -7.44 22.35 9.40
C ILE A 84 -6.25 23.24 9.07
N GLU A 85 -6.10 24.34 9.81
CA GLU A 85 -4.99 25.28 9.68
C GLU A 85 -3.64 24.57 9.84
N ASP A 86 -2.67 24.92 8.99
CA ASP A 86 -1.29 24.39 8.90
C ASP A 86 -1.13 22.89 8.62
N LEU A 87 -2.14 22.06 8.87
CA LEU A 87 -2.05 20.61 8.72
C LEU A 87 -1.67 20.14 7.29
N PRO A 88 -2.20 20.73 6.20
CA PRO A 88 -1.80 20.33 4.85
C PRO A 88 -0.30 20.50 4.58
N GLU A 89 0.30 21.62 5.00
CA GLU A 89 1.72 21.92 4.78
C GLU A 89 2.62 21.02 5.64
N LEU A 90 2.24 20.80 6.90
CA LEU A 90 2.95 19.89 7.79
C LEU A 90 2.95 18.45 7.26
N LEU A 91 1.80 17.97 6.78
CA LEU A 91 1.70 16.63 6.18
C LEU A 91 2.51 16.52 4.89
N ASP A 92 2.49 17.55 4.04
CA ASP A 92 3.24 17.54 2.78
C ASP A 92 4.76 17.56 3.01
N THR A 93 5.22 18.30 4.03
CA THR A 93 6.62 18.28 4.47
C THR A 93 7.00 16.89 4.97
N ALA A 94 6.23 16.33 5.91
CA ALA A 94 6.51 15.02 6.48
C ALA A 94 6.48 13.89 5.44
N ARG A 95 5.62 13.98 4.42
CA ARG A 95 5.53 12.99 3.33
C ARG A 95 6.71 13.03 2.37
N ARG A 96 7.48 14.12 2.34
CA ARG A 96 8.71 14.26 1.56
C ARG A 96 9.94 13.75 2.31
N GLU A 97 9.83 13.48 3.60
CA GLU A 97 10.92 12.90 4.39
C GLU A 97 11.13 11.43 4.01
N GLU A 98 12.39 11.00 4.00
CA GLU A 98 12.79 9.61 3.80
C GLU A 98 13.31 9.02 5.12
N PRO A 99 12.43 8.67 6.08
CA PRO A 99 12.86 8.28 7.43
C PRO A 99 13.65 6.96 7.48
N LEU A 100 13.64 6.19 6.38
CA LEU A 100 14.40 4.96 6.23
C LEU A 100 15.67 5.13 5.39
N ASP A 101 16.01 6.34 4.94
CA ASP A 101 17.28 6.55 4.25
C ASP A 101 18.45 6.16 5.16
N GLY A 102 19.45 5.49 4.59
CA GLY A 102 20.55 4.88 5.33
C GLY A 102 20.22 3.62 6.13
N TRP A 103 18.95 3.22 6.28
CA TRP A 103 18.57 1.96 6.94
C TRP A 103 18.56 0.80 5.94
N GLY A 104 19.66 0.03 5.91
CA GLY A 104 19.70 -1.27 5.23
C GLY A 104 19.55 -1.22 3.71
N GLY A 105 19.78 -0.06 3.08
CA GLY A 105 19.69 0.11 1.63
C GLY A 105 18.27 0.19 1.07
N ILE A 106 17.26 0.36 1.93
CA ILE A 106 15.88 0.63 1.51
C ILE A 106 15.83 2.06 0.99
N LYS A 107 15.67 2.23 -0.32
CA LYS A 107 15.47 3.53 -0.96
C LYS A 107 14.02 3.70 -1.35
N VAL A 108 13.53 4.93 -1.32
CA VAL A 108 12.22 5.27 -1.90
C VAL A 108 12.27 4.92 -3.39
N ALA A 109 11.26 4.19 -3.86
CA ALA A 109 11.14 3.88 -5.28
C ALA A 109 10.99 5.17 -6.07
N THR A 110 11.91 5.40 -7.01
CA THR A 110 11.88 6.56 -7.90
C THR A 110 10.79 6.39 -8.97
N GLU A 111 10.43 7.46 -9.67
CA GLU A 111 9.53 7.33 -10.82
C GLU A 111 10.04 6.34 -11.86
N ASP A 112 11.36 6.21 -12.02
CA ASP A 112 11.98 5.28 -12.96
C ASP A 112 11.84 3.83 -12.50
N ASP A 113 11.83 3.58 -11.19
CA ASP A 113 11.56 2.25 -10.61
C ASP A 113 10.11 1.82 -10.82
N LEU A 114 9.17 2.78 -10.87
CA LEU A 114 7.73 2.51 -11.07
C LEU A 114 7.33 2.35 -12.54
N LYS A 115 8.16 2.82 -13.48
CA LYS A 115 7.91 2.74 -14.94
C LYS A 115 8.47 1.47 -15.59
N ARG A 116 9.18 0.61 -14.84
CA ARG A 116 9.76 -0.65 -15.34
C ARG A 116 8.84 -1.85 -15.22
#